data_AF-A0A0G2EEJ7-F1
#
_entry.id   AF-A0A0G2EEJ7-F1
#
_cell.length_a   1.000
_cell.length_b   1.000
_cell.length_c   1.000
_cell.angle_alpha   90.00
_cell.angle_beta   90.00
_cell.angle_gamma   90.00
#
_symmetry.space_group_name_H-M   'P 1'
#
loop_
_entity.id
_entity.type
_entity.pdbx_description
1 polymer ?
#
loop_
_entity_poly.entity_id
_entity_poly.type
_entity_poly.pdbx_seq_one_letter_code
_entity_poly.pdbx_strand_id
1 'polypeptide(L)'
;MLASTNQQHALWTLMVSYVLWGIGLPMAVVTLGIYFHRLTMHKLPPRDVIITVFMPVGPLGQASFTIMNLGRMALELFPETGSIHPLAGGVFYIVGFGTAIILWGFGLVWLIFAVASVTRSRFPFNMGWWGFTFPTGVYVLATLQLGVEFPSAFFDILGTVMAVIVVLIWFLVAESTAE
;
A
#
# COMPACT_ATOMS: atom_id res chain seq x y z
N MET A 1 -35.88 5.57 -8.85
CA MET A 1 -35.30 5.15 -10.14
C MET A 1 -33.87 5.69 -10.33
N LEU A 2 -33.58 6.97 -10.08
CA LEU A 2 -32.20 7.49 -10.14
C LEU A 2 -31.29 6.95 -9.01
N ALA A 3 -31.81 6.82 -7.78
CA ALA A 3 -31.05 6.28 -6.64
C ALA A 3 -30.61 4.82 -6.85
N SER A 4 -31.48 3.98 -7.42
CA SER A 4 -31.18 2.57 -7.74
C SER A 4 -30.12 2.42 -8.84
N THR A 5 -30.09 3.32 -9.83
CA THR A 5 -29.05 3.32 -10.87
C THR A 5 -27.68 3.69 -10.29
N ASN A 6 -27.64 4.64 -9.34
CA ASN A 6 -26.40 5.05 -8.69
C ASN A 6 -25.81 3.92 -7.82
N GLN A 7 -26.66 3.24 -7.05
CA GLN A 7 -26.24 2.07 -6.25
C GLN A 7 -25.71 0.93 -7.12
N GLN A 8 -26.34 0.68 -8.28
CA GLN A 8 -25.88 -0.33 -9.21
C GLN A 8 -24.50 0.02 -9.79
N HIS A 9 -24.25 1.28 -10.16
CA HIS A 9 -22.92 1.72 -10.61
C HIS A 9 -21.87 1.58 -9.51
N ALA A 10 -22.18 1.95 -8.26
CA ALA A 10 -21.28 1.77 -7.13
C ALA A 10 -20.91 0.29 -6.91
N LEU A 11 -21.90 -0.62 -7.02
CA LEU A 11 -21.66 -2.06 -6.96
C LEU A 11 -20.72 -2.52 -8.09
N TRP A 12 -20.93 -2.08 -9.33
CA TRP A 12 -20.03 -2.42 -10.44
C TRP A 12 -18.61 -1.90 -10.20
N THR A 13 -18.46 -0.65 -9.74
CA THR A 13 -17.15 -0.08 -9.41
C THR A 13 -16.46 -0.88 -8.32
N LEU A 14 -17.19 -1.31 -7.28
CA LEU A 14 -16.64 -2.16 -6.22
C LEU A 14 -16.14 -3.51 -6.78
N MET A 15 -16.96 -4.17 -7.61
CA MET A 15 -16.59 -5.46 -8.21
C MET A 15 -15.39 -5.34 -9.15
N VAL A 16 -15.35 -4.32 -10.00
CA VAL A 16 -14.19 -4.05 -10.87
C VAL A 16 -12.96 -3.77 -10.03
N SER A 17 -13.08 -3.05 -8.91
CA SER A 17 -11.95 -2.76 -8.02
C SER A 17 -11.40 -4.03 -7.37
N TYR A 18 -12.25 -4.97 -6.95
CA TYR A 18 -11.80 -6.30 -6.50
C TYR A 18 -11.08 -7.08 -7.59
N VAL A 19 -11.56 -7.02 -8.84
CA VAL A 19 -10.89 -7.66 -9.98
C VAL A 19 -9.51 -7.04 -10.23
N LEU A 20 -9.41 -5.71 -10.26
CA LEU A 20 -8.14 -5.00 -10.46
C LEU A 20 -7.16 -5.29 -9.32
N TRP A 21 -7.64 -5.35 -8.08
CA TRP A 21 -6.83 -5.75 -6.93
C TRP A 21 -6.33 -7.19 -7.07
N GLY A 22 -7.21 -8.11 -7.50
CA GLY A 22 -6.91 -9.51 -7.76
C GLY A 22 -5.97 -9.75 -8.94
N ILE A 23 -5.83 -8.80 -9.87
CA ILE A 23 -4.80 -8.82 -10.91
C ILE A 23 -3.50 -8.23 -10.37
N GLY A 24 -3.59 -7.08 -9.72
CA GLY A 24 -2.43 -6.29 -9.28
C GLY A 24 -1.58 -7.00 -8.22
N LEU A 25 -2.21 -7.52 -7.15
CA LEU A 25 -1.46 -8.14 -6.05
C LEU A 25 -0.70 -9.41 -6.50
N PRO A 26 -1.31 -10.40 -7.18
CA PRO A 26 -0.58 -11.58 -7.62
C PRO A 26 0.58 -11.25 -8.57
N MET A 27 0.37 -10.32 -9.51
CA MET A 27 1.45 -9.86 -10.40
C MET A 27 2.60 -9.23 -9.61
N ALA A 28 2.28 -8.39 -8.62
CA ALA A 28 3.29 -7.81 -7.73
C ALA A 28 4.04 -8.90 -6.94
N VAL A 29 3.35 -9.90 -6.39
CA VAL A 29 3.97 -11.01 -5.64
C VAL A 29 4.94 -11.82 -6.51
N VAL A 30 4.58 -12.10 -7.77
CA VAL A 30 5.49 -12.76 -8.73
C VAL A 30 6.75 -11.92 -8.96
N THR A 31 6.59 -10.62 -9.22
CA THR A 31 7.74 -9.71 -9.39
C THR A 31 8.60 -9.63 -8.13
N LEU A 32 7.98 -9.58 -6.95
CA LEU A 32 8.67 -9.59 -5.66
C LEU A 32 9.46 -10.88 -5.43
N GLY A 33 8.92 -12.03 -5.84
CA GLY A 33 9.63 -13.30 -5.76
C GLY A 33 10.91 -13.30 -6.61
N ILE A 34 10.82 -12.80 -7.85
CA ILE A 34 11.98 -12.65 -8.74
C ILE A 34 13.00 -11.66 -8.15
N TYR A 35 12.51 -10.54 -7.62
CA TYR A 35 13.35 -9.52 -7.00
C TYR A 35 14.07 -10.04 -5.75
N PHE A 36 13.36 -10.77 -4.89
CA PHE A 36 13.93 -11.43 -3.73
C PHE A 36 15.01 -12.44 -4.13
N HIS A 37 14.73 -13.29 -5.11
CA HIS A 37 15.73 -14.22 -5.64
C HIS A 37 16.97 -13.50 -6.15
N ARG A 38 16.81 -12.40 -6.91
CA ARG A 38 17.93 -11.55 -7.36
C ARG A 38 18.75 -11.03 -6.18
N LEU A 39 18.12 -10.56 -5.11
CA LEU A 39 18.82 -10.06 -3.92
C LEU A 39 19.58 -11.16 -3.16
N THR A 40 19.10 -12.41 -3.22
CA THR A 40 19.83 -13.55 -2.62
C THR A 40 21.03 -14.00 -3.45
N MET A 41 20.96 -13.87 -4.77
CA MET A 41 22.00 -14.37 -5.70
C MET A 41 23.03 -13.30 -6.09
N HIS A 42 22.66 -12.03 -6.02
CA HIS A 42 23.47 -10.90 -6.45
C HIS A 42 23.61 -9.85 -5.35
N LYS A 43 24.65 -9.02 -5.45
CA LYS A 43 24.84 -7.89 -4.53
C LYS A 43 23.65 -6.92 -4.60
N LEU A 44 23.48 -6.14 -3.54
CA LEU A 44 22.55 -5.01 -3.52
C LEU A 44 22.67 -4.16 -4.79
N PRO A 45 21.58 -3.51 -5.24
CA PRO A 45 21.63 -2.64 -6.40
C PRO A 45 22.78 -1.62 -6.29
N PRO A 46 23.42 -1.24 -7.42
CA PRO A 46 24.42 -0.18 -7.45
C PRO A 46 23.92 1.07 -6.74
N ARG A 47 24.84 1.86 -6.17
CA ARG A 47 24.52 3.05 -5.37
C ARG A 47 23.58 4.02 -6.08
N ASP A 48 23.70 4.12 -7.40
CA ASP A 48 22.92 5.05 -8.22
C ASP A 48 21.42 4.69 -8.29
N VAL A 49 21.08 3.41 -8.05
CA VAL A 49 19.70 2.91 -8.08
C VAL A 49 19.27 2.32 -6.75
N ILE A 50 20.01 2.61 -5.67
CA ILE A 50 19.75 1.98 -4.37
C ILE A 50 18.35 2.27 -3.86
N ILE A 51 17.78 3.43 -4.20
CA ILE A 51 16.45 3.88 -3.78
C ILE A 51 15.34 2.93 -4.28
N THR A 52 15.60 2.17 -5.35
CA THR A 52 14.67 1.15 -5.86
C THR A 52 14.40 0.02 -4.86
N VAL A 53 15.20 -0.12 -3.79
CA VAL A 53 14.93 -1.06 -2.68
C VAL A 53 13.63 -0.74 -1.92
N PHE A 54 13.08 0.47 -2.06
CA PHE A 54 11.77 0.83 -1.51
C PHE A 54 10.60 0.35 -2.38
N MET A 55 10.83 -0.01 -3.65
CA MET A 55 9.77 -0.40 -4.58
C MET A 55 8.89 -1.54 -4.06
N PRO A 56 9.41 -2.57 -3.37
CA PRO A 56 8.57 -3.62 -2.78
C PRO A 56 7.52 -3.14 -1.77
N VAL A 57 7.81 -2.06 -1.04
CA VAL A 57 6.92 -1.50 -0.02
C VAL A 57 5.64 -0.95 -0.66
N GLY A 58 5.74 -0.43 -1.88
CA GLY A 58 4.63 0.22 -2.59
C GLY A 58 3.45 -0.73 -2.85
N PRO A 59 3.63 -1.80 -3.64
CA PRO A 59 2.55 -2.74 -3.95
C PRO A 59 1.93 -3.38 -2.71
N LEU A 60 2.73 -3.68 -1.68
CA LEU A 60 2.23 -4.27 -0.43
C LEU A 60 1.42 -3.28 0.40
N GLY A 61 1.89 -2.04 0.54
CA GLY A 61 1.15 -0.97 1.20
C GLY A 61 -0.15 -0.63 0.45
N GLN A 62 -0.08 -0.46 -0.87
CA GLN A 62 -1.26 -0.17 -1.69
C GLN A 62 -2.27 -1.31 -1.66
N ALA A 63 -1.83 -2.58 -1.76
CA ALA A 63 -2.73 -3.72 -1.68
C ALA A 63 -3.39 -3.82 -0.30
N SER A 64 -2.65 -3.57 0.79
CA SER A 64 -3.19 -3.51 2.16
C SER A 64 -4.25 -2.41 2.31
N PHE A 65 -3.93 -1.18 1.90
CA PHE A 65 -4.86 -0.06 1.96
C PHE A 65 -6.13 -0.31 1.15
N THR A 66 -5.96 -0.84 -0.07
CA THR A 66 -7.06 -1.06 -1.00
C THR A 66 -8.01 -2.14 -0.49
N ILE A 67 -7.50 -3.32 -0.08
CA ILE A 67 -8.36 -4.43 0.33
C ILE A 67 -9.20 -4.10 1.56
N MET A 68 -8.65 -3.31 2.49
CA MET A 68 -9.39 -2.81 3.64
C MET A 68 -10.52 -1.87 3.22
N ASN A 69 -10.23 -0.92 2.33
CA ASN A 69 -11.24 0.01 1.81
C ASN A 69 -12.35 -0.69 1.03
N LEU A 70 -12.01 -1.67 0.20
CA LEU A 70 -13.01 -2.46 -0.52
C LEU A 70 -13.90 -3.23 0.47
N GLY A 71 -13.34 -3.77 1.54
CA GLY A 71 -14.09 -4.42 2.62
C GLY A 71 -15.09 -3.47 3.30
N ARG A 72 -14.70 -2.22 3.58
CA ARG A 72 -15.61 -1.19 4.11
C ARG A 72 -16.75 -0.88 3.15
N MET A 73 -16.43 -0.66 1.87
CA MET A 73 -17.44 -0.38 0.85
C MET A 73 -18.40 -1.57 0.67
N ALA A 74 -17.91 -2.81 0.78
CA ALA A 74 -18.77 -4.00 0.75
C ALA A 74 -19.71 -4.07 1.96
N LEU A 75 -19.26 -3.65 3.15
CA LEU A 75 -20.07 -3.61 4.36
C LEU A 75 -21.28 -2.67 4.21
N GLU A 76 -21.10 -1.55 3.50
CA GLU A 76 -22.15 -0.55 3.25
C GLU A 76 -23.04 -0.93 2.05
N LEU A 77 -22.45 -1.33 0.91
CA LEU A 77 -23.19 -1.49 -0.35
C LEU A 77 -23.96 -2.82 -0.46
N PHE A 78 -23.47 -3.92 0.12
CA PHE A 78 -24.12 -5.23 -0.06
C PHE A 78 -25.51 -5.31 0.60
N PRO A 79 -25.74 -4.79 1.82
CA PRO A 79 -27.08 -4.72 2.40
C PRO A 79 -28.07 -3.89 1.57
N GLU A 80 -27.62 -2.77 1.01
CA GLU A 80 -28.48 -1.87 0.22
C GLU A 80 -28.91 -2.46 -1.12
N THR A 81 -28.02 -3.23 -1.75
CA THR A 81 -28.26 -3.83 -3.07
C THR A 81 -28.89 -5.23 -3.00
N GLY A 82 -29.06 -5.79 -1.79
CA GLY A 82 -29.53 -7.17 -1.62
C GLY A 82 -28.57 -8.21 -2.22
N SER A 83 -27.28 -7.88 -2.32
CA SER A 83 -26.29 -8.66 -3.07
C SER A 83 -25.80 -9.89 -2.28
N ILE A 84 -25.66 -11.02 -2.99
CA ILE A 84 -25.01 -12.28 -2.56
C ILE A 84 -25.69 -13.00 -1.38
N HIS A 85 -25.57 -12.44 -0.18
CA HIS A 85 -26.07 -13.01 1.08
C HIS A 85 -26.08 -11.91 2.15
N PRO A 86 -27.01 -11.90 3.13
CA PRO A 86 -27.06 -10.86 4.17
C PRO A 86 -25.77 -10.67 4.97
N LEU A 87 -24.95 -11.71 5.08
CA LEU A 87 -23.66 -11.68 5.80
C LEU A 87 -22.47 -11.26 4.93
N ALA A 88 -22.64 -11.10 3.61
CA ALA A 88 -21.53 -10.92 2.69
C ALA A 88 -20.69 -9.68 3.03
N GLY A 89 -21.32 -8.54 3.35
CA GLY A 89 -20.60 -7.31 3.67
C GLY A 89 -19.66 -7.47 4.88
N GLY A 90 -20.15 -8.12 5.94
CA GLY A 90 -19.34 -8.44 7.12
C GLY A 90 -18.19 -9.39 6.82
N VAL A 91 -18.40 -10.42 6.00
CA VAL A 91 -17.35 -11.36 5.61
C VAL A 91 -16.25 -10.67 4.80
N PHE A 92 -16.62 -9.87 3.79
CA PHE A 92 -15.66 -9.14 2.96
C PHE A 92 -14.86 -8.12 3.76
N TYR A 93 -15.50 -7.45 4.73
CA TYR A 93 -14.82 -6.57 5.68
C TYR A 93 -13.80 -7.31 6.54
N ILE A 94 -14.19 -8.41 7.20
CA ILE A 94 -13.31 -9.17 8.11
C ILE A 94 -12.14 -9.79 7.34
N VAL A 95 -12.41 -10.41 6.19
CA VAL A 95 -11.37 -10.97 5.32
C VAL A 95 -10.47 -9.86 4.78
N GLY A 96 -11.04 -8.70 4.44
CA GLY A 96 -10.29 -7.53 4.00
C GLY A 96 -9.32 -7.03 5.06
N PHE A 97 -9.77 -6.89 6.31
CA PHE A 97 -8.91 -6.52 7.44
C PHE A 97 -7.79 -7.55 7.67
N GLY A 98 -8.13 -8.83 7.73
CA GLY A 98 -7.14 -9.91 7.90
C GLY A 98 -6.09 -9.93 6.78
N THR A 99 -6.51 -9.69 5.55
CA THR A 99 -5.60 -9.59 4.40
C THR A 99 -4.73 -8.33 4.48
N ALA A 100 -5.32 -7.20 4.85
CA ALA A 100 -4.60 -5.93 4.99
C ALA A 100 -3.46 -6.03 6.01
N ILE A 101 -3.73 -6.53 7.22
CA ILE A 101 -2.70 -6.63 8.26
C ILE A 101 -1.57 -7.59 7.88
N ILE A 102 -1.87 -8.69 7.16
CA ILE A 102 -0.86 -9.62 6.66
C ILE A 102 0.03 -8.94 5.61
N LEU A 103 -0.56 -8.22 4.65
CA LEU A 103 0.18 -7.51 3.61
C LEU A 103 1.01 -6.35 4.19
N TRP A 104 0.47 -5.61 5.15
CA TRP A 104 1.19 -4.58 5.88
C TRP A 104 2.40 -5.17 6.62
N GLY A 105 2.21 -6.28 7.33
CA GLY A 105 3.28 -6.99 8.03
C GLY A 105 4.36 -7.50 7.07
N PHE A 106 3.98 -8.01 5.89
CA PHE A 106 4.95 -8.39 4.87
C PHE A 106 5.74 -7.19 4.33
N GLY A 107 5.06 -6.06 4.11
CA GLY A 107 5.70 -4.81 3.69
C GLY A 107 6.69 -4.26 4.73
N LEU A 108 6.48 -4.56 6.02
CA LEU A 108 7.37 -4.09 7.10
C LEU A 108 8.78 -4.65 6.95
N VAL A 109 8.91 -5.92 6.56
CA VAL A 109 10.21 -6.56 6.29
C VAL A 109 10.96 -5.81 5.19
N TRP A 110 10.26 -5.47 4.11
CA TRP A 110 10.83 -4.72 3.00
C TRP A 110 11.19 -3.29 3.38
N LEU A 111 10.37 -2.63 4.20
CA LEU A 111 10.66 -1.28 4.69
C LEU A 111 11.94 -1.26 5.54
N ILE A 112 12.07 -2.20 6.48
CA ILE A 112 13.27 -2.34 7.32
C ILE A 112 14.50 -2.58 6.43
N PHE A 113 14.40 -3.49 5.46
CA PHE A 113 15.49 -3.77 4.53
C PHE A 113 15.88 -2.55 3.69
N ALA A 114 14.88 -1.78 3.24
CA ALA A 114 15.09 -0.59 2.44
C ALA A 114 15.80 0.52 3.23
N VAL A 115 15.34 0.79 4.46
CA VAL A 115 15.97 1.75 5.38
C VAL A 115 17.40 1.33 5.73
N ALA A 116 17.62 0.04 6.04
CA ALA A 116 18.95 -0.48 6.35
C ALA A 116 19.92 -0.37 5.17
N SER A 117 19.44 -0.57 3.93
CA SER A 117 20.26 -0.48 2.72
C SER A 117 20.69 0.96 2.44
N VAL A 118 19.77 1.92 2.59
CA VAL A 118 20.02 3.34 2.35
C VAL A 118 20.92 3.96 3.43
N THR A 119 20.70 3.66 4.71
CA THR A 119 21.51 4.19 5.81
C THR A 119 22.98 3.70 5.79
N ARG A 120 23.26 2.58 5.12
CA ARG A 120 24.62 2.03 4.95
C ARG A 120 25.32 2.50 3.67
N SER A 121 24.68 3.35 2.88
CA SER A 121 25.15 3.74 1.55
C SER A 121 25.18 5.25 1.41
N ARG A 122 26.22 5.78 0.77
CA ARG A 122 26.23 7.16 0.28
C ARG A 122 25.99 7.15 -1.22
N PHE A 123 25.01 7.90 -1.67
CA PHE A 123 24.62 8.02 -3.07
C PHE A 123 24.30 9.50 -3.38
N PRO A 124 24.68 9.99 -4.56
CA PRO A 124 24.38 11.36 -4.96
C PRO A 124 22.88 11.55 -5.21
N PHE A 125 22.44 12.81 -5.24
CA PHE A 125 21.10 13.14 -5.70
C PHE A 125 20.93 12.72 -7.17
N ASN A 126 19.78 12.12 -7.48
CA ASN A 126 19.35 11.81 -8.83
C ASN A 126 17.82 11.68 -8.87
N MET A 127 17.23 11.59 -10.06
CA MET A 127 15.78 11.47 -10.21
C MET A 127 15.15 10.25 -9.53
N GLY A 128 15.95 9.23 -9.20
CA GLY A 128 15.51 8.08 -8.42
C GLY A 128 15.08 8.42 -6.99
N TRP A 129 15.40 9.61 -6.46
CA TRP A 129 14.94 10.06 -5.14
C TRP A 129 13.42 10.20 -5.01
N TRP A 130 12.71 10.42 -6.12
CA TRP A 130 11.25 10.31 -6.14
C TRP A 130 10.75 8.93 -5.73
N GLY A 131 11.59 7.88 -5.84
CA GLY A 131 11.30 6.54 -5.34
C GLY A 131 11.16 6.45 -3.81
N PHE A 132 11.54 7.47 -3.05
CA PHE A 132 11.28 7.51 -1.61
C PHE A 132 9.84 7.88 -1.28
N THR A 133 9.13 8.62 -2.13
CA THR A 133 7.84 9.22 -1.74
C THR A 133 6.67 8.30 -2.01
N PHE A 134 6.51 7.80 -3.25
CA PHE A 134 5.33 6.99 -3.60
C PHE A 134 5.23 5.68 -2.80
N PRO A 135 6.26 4.80 -2.78
CA PRO A 135 6.16 3.51 -2.10
C PRO A 135 5.96 3.64 -0.59
N THR A 136 6.62 4.60 0.05
CA THR A 136 6.45 4.86 1.48
C THR A 136 5.12 5.54 1.77
N GLY A 137 4.69 6.48 0.92
CA GLY A 137 3.43 7.19 1.06
C GLY A 137 2.22 6.26 1.05
N VAL A 138 2.17 5.29 0.12
CA VAL A 138 1.07 4.31 0.13
C VAL A 138 1.13 3.37 1.36
N TYR A 139 2.32 3.10 1.88
CA TYR A 139 2.48 2.32 3.12
C TYR A 139 2.07 3.13 4.37
N VAL A 140 2.30 4.44 4.37
CA VAL A 140 1.76 5.37 5.37
C VAL A 140 0.24 5.37 5.34
N LEU A 141 -0.38 5.46 4.16
CA LEU A 141 -1.84 5.38 4.01
C LEU A 141 -2.39 4.07 4.57
N ALA A 142 -1.74 2.95 4.27
CA ALA A 142 -2.12 1.65 4.84
C ALA A 142 -2.01 1.64 6.37
N THR A 143 -0.96 2.23 6.93
CA THR A 143 -0.73 2.30 8.38
C THR A 143 -1.80 3.14 9.08
N LEU A 144 -2.09 4.33 8.56
CA LEU A 144 -3.15 5.20 9.09
C LEU A 144 -4.52 4.54 8.97
N GLN A 145 -4.78 3.87 7.83
CA GLN A 145 -6.01 3.14 7.60
C GLN A 145 -6.19 2.00 8.61
N LEU A 146 -5.13 1.28 8.97
CA LEU A 146 -5.19 0.28 10.04
C LEU A 146 -5.47 0.91 11.42
N GLY A 147 -4.99 2.13 11.70
CA GLY A 147 -5.31 2.86 12.93
C GLY A 147 -6.79 3.23 13.04
N VAL A 148 -7.45 3.53 11.91
CA VAL A 148 -8.89 3.76 11.87
C VAL A 148 -9.69 2.49 12.19
N GLU A 149 -9.28 1.35 11.65
CA GLU A 149 -10.00 0.07 11.87
C GLU A 149 -9.67 -0.58 13.21
N PHE A 150 -8.45 -0.40 13.67
CA PHE A 150 -7.93 -0.92 14.93
C PHE A 150 -7.55 0.28 15.80
N PRO A 151 -8.44 0.76 16.71
CA PRO A 151 -8.29 2.02 17.44
C PRO A 151 -7.08 1.97 18.37
N SER A 152 -5.91 2.18 17.80
CA SER A 152 -4.62 1.87 18.38
C SER A 152 -3.71 3.05 18.13
N ALA A 153 -3.35 3.70 19.23
CA ALA A 153 -2.41 4.82 19.23
C ALA A 153 -1.10 4.45 18.53
N PHE A 154 -0.70 3.17 18.50
CA PHE A 154 0.47 2.72 17.77
C PHE A 154 0.39 3.04 16.27
N PHE A 155 -0.70 2.66 15.59
CA PHE A 155 -0.83 2.88 14.15
C PHE A 155 -1.02 4.36 13.81
N ASP A 156 -1.75 5.09 14.65
CA ASP A 156 -1.96 6.54 14.47
C ASP A 156 -0.65 7.31 14.58
N ILE A 157 0.13 7.06 15.65
CA ILE A 157 1.41 7.72 15.87
C ILE A 157 2.40 7.31 14.79
N LEU A 158 2.54 6.00 14.51
CA LEU A 158 3.47 5.50 13.50
C LEU A 158 3.15 6.08 12.12
N GLY A 159 1.88 6.02 11.71
CA GLY A 159 1.41 6.57 10.45
C GLY A 159 1.67 8.07 10.35
N THR A 160 1.38 8.84 11.40
CA THR A 160 1.60 10.29 11.42
C THR A 160 3.08 10.65 11.32
N VAL A 161 3.94 9.98 12.11
CA VAL A 161 5.40 10.22 12.06
C VAL A 161 5.95 9.90 10.67
N MET A 162 5.58 8.75 10.10
CA MET A 162 6.01 8.40 8.74
C MET A 162 5.47 9.38 7.70
N ALA A 163 4.23 9.87 7.83
CA ALA A 163 3.66 10.87 6.93
C ALA A 163 4.48 12.16 6.93
N VAL A 164 4.83 12.68 8.11
CA VAL A 164 5.68 13.87 8.25
C VAL A 164 7.04 13.67 7.58
N ILE A 165 7.68 12.51 7.81
CA ILE A 165 8.95 12.18 7.16
C ILE A 165 8.82 12.17 5.63
N VAL A 166 7.77 11.55 5.09
CA VAL A 166 7.53 11.51 3.63
C VAL A 166 7.32 12.90 3.05
N VAL A 167 6.57 13.77 3.74
CA VAL A 167 6.37 15.16 3.32
C VAL A 167 7.68 15.96 3.31
N LEU A 168 8.51 15.80 4.34
CA LEU A 168 9.83 16.45 4.40
C LEU A 168 10.75 15.97 3.27
N ILE A 169 10.78 14.66 3.01
CA ILE A 169 11.54 14.10 1.89
C ILE A 169 11.00 14.65 0.56
N TRP A 170 9.68 14.75 0.40
CA TRP A 170 9.08 15.31 -0.81
C TRP A 170 9.55 16.75 -1.07
N PHE A 171 9.55 17.62 -0.05
CA PHE A 171 10.04 19.00 -0.19
C PHE A 171 11.52 19.03 -0.57
N LEU A 172 12.36 18.23 0.09
CA LEU A 172 13.79 18.15 -0.21
C LEU A 172 14.05 17.70 -1.66
N VAL A 173 13.32 16.69 -2.12
CA VAL A 173 13.45 16.18 -3.50
C VAL A 173 12.93 17.20 -4.51
N ALA A 174 11.82 17.88 -4.21
CA ALA A 174 11.27 18.93 -5.07
C ALA A 174 12.23 20.11 -5.22
N GLU A 175 12.82 20.59 -4.13
CA GLU A 175 13.82 21.67 -4.13
C GLU A 175 15.06 21.26 -4.94
N SER A 176 15.62 20.08 -4.64
CA SER A 176 16.80 19.54 -5.35
C SER A 176 16.56 19.26 -6.85
N THR A 177 15.29 19.15 -7.27
CA THR A 177 14.91 18.99 -8.68
C THR A 177 14.72 20.34 -9.39
N ALA A 178 14.43 21.40 -8.63
CA ALA A 178 14.20 22.74 -9.16
C ALA A 178 15.49 23.53 -9.39
N GLU A 179 16.59 23.15 -8.71
CA GLU A 179 17.96 23.61 -8.95
C GLU A 179 18.58 23.00 -10.22
#